data_AF-A0A1K2HP51-F1
#
_entry.id   AF-A0A1K2HP51-F1
#
_cell.length_a   1.000
_cell.length_b   1.000
_cell.length_c   1.000
_cell.angle_alpha   90.00
_cell.angle_beta   90.00
_cell.angle_gamma   90.00
#
_symmetry.space_group_name_H-M   'P 1'
#
loop_
_entity.id
_entity.type
_entity.pdbx_description
1 polymer ?
#
loop_
_entity_poly.entity_id
_entity_poly.type
_entity_poly.pdbx_seq_one_letter_code
_entity_poly.pdbx_strand_id
1 'polypeptide(L)'
;MKKGLQIFGIILLVCCAVLLFVGWQGRWDAGEEHNRSQSWEPFLKKSPSLQMRYYNPLDCGDCEEKTVATLDPVRQKQFGEICGARYGITDLRACALRLDR
;
A
#
# COMPACT_ATOMS: atom_id res chain seq x y z
N MET A 1 -21.29 5.87 35.59
CA MET A 1 -21.16 6.55 34.29
C MET A 1 -19.70 6.73 33.83
N LYS A 2 -18.73 7.09 34.69
CA LYS A 2 -17.32 7.34 34.29
C LYS A 2 -16.58 6.12 33.71
N LYS A 3 -16.81 4.91 34.25
CA LYS A 3 -16.17 3.66 33.79
C LYS A 3 -16.51 3.31 32.34
N GLY A 4 -17.76 3.52 31.93
CA GLY A 4 -18.19 3.26 30.54
C GLY A 4 -17.52 4.19 29.53
N LEU A 5 -17.39 5.48 29.88
CA LEU A 5 -16.70 6.47 29.05
C LEU A 5 -15.19 6.17 28.93
N GLN A 6 -14.57 5.71 30.02
CA GLN A 6 -13.16 5.31 30.02
C GLN A 6 -12.91 4.09 29.13
N ILE A 7 -13.74 3.04 29.24
CA ILE A 7 -13.61 1.83 28.41
C ILE A 7 -13.79 2.18 26.93
N PHE A 8 -14.78 3.00 26.60
CA PHE A 8 -15.00 3.45 25.22
C PHE A 8 -13.79 4.21 24.66
N GLY A 9 -13.21 5.12 25.45
CA GLY A 9 -12.02 5.86 25.03
C GLY A 9 -10.81 4.95 24.76
N ILE A 10 -10.60 3.92 25.59
CA ILE A 10 -9.53 2.94 25.38
C ILE A 10 -9.77 2.13 24.11
N ILE A 11 -10.99 1.63 23.89
CA ILE A 11 -11.34 0.87 22.68
C ILE A 11 -11.07 1.71 21.43
N LEU A 12 -11.52 2.97 21.42
CA LEU A 12 -11.30 3.87 20.30
C LEU A 12 -9.80 4.09 20.03
N LEU A 13 -9.01 4.29 21.08
CA LEU A 13 -7.57 4.49 20.95
C LEU A 13 -6.86 3.25 20.39
N VAL A 14 -7.25 2.06 20.84
CA VAL A 14 -6.73 0.79 20.29
C VAL A 14 -7.12 0.63 18.83
N CYS A 15 -8.37 0.90 18.46
CA CYS A 15 -8.81 0.86 17.06
C CYS A 15 -8.00 1.84 16.19
N CYS A 16 -7.79 3.08 16.65
CA CYS A 16 -6.96 4.05 15.95
C CYS A 16 -5.50 3.57 15.79
N ALA A 17 -4.93 2.95 16.82
CA ALA A 17 -3.57 2.42 16.75
C ALA A 17 -3.47 1.26 15.76
N VAL A 18 -4.47 0.37 15.69
CA VAL A 18 -4.52 -0.73 14.72
C VAL A 18 -4.61 -0.20 13.29
N LEU A 19 -5.38 0.87 13.04
CA LEU A 19 -5.50 1.48 11.71
C LEU A 19 -4.16 1.98 11.15
N LEU A 20 -3.19 2.33 11.99
CA LEU A 20 -1.84 2.71 11.53
C LEU A 20 -1.12 1.57 10.80
N PHE A 21 -1.52 0.32 11.05
CA PHE A 21 -0.94 -0.88 10.43
C PHE A 21 -1.74 -1.38 9.24
N VAL A 22 -2.83 -0.71 8.83
CA VAL A 22 -3.60 -1.11 7.64
C VAL A 22 -3.31 -0.16 6.49
N GLY A 23 -2.97 -0.73 5.33
CA GLY A 23 -2.78 -0.01 4.08
C GLY A 23 -3.66 -0.59 2.98
N TRP A 24 -3.85 0.18 1.91
CA TRP A 24 -4.52 -0.23 0.69
C TRP A 24 -3.60 0.04 -0.49
N GLN A 25 -3.37 -0.98 -1.31
CA GLN A 25 -2.62 -0.87 -2.56
C GLN A 25 -3.60 -0.75 -3.72
N GLY A 26 -3.45 0.28 -4.54
CA GLY A 26 -4.16 0.35 -5.81
C GLY A 26 -3.59 -0.70 -6.77
N ARG A 27 -4.47 -1.51 -7.36
CA ARG A 27 -4.16 -2.48 -8.40
C ARG A 27 -4.91 -2.13 -9.67
N TRP A 28 -4.26 -2.28 -10.83
CA TRP A 28 -4.96 -2.16 -12.11
C TRP A 28 -5.56 -3.51 -12.48
N ASP A 29 -6.86 -3.55 -12.69
CA ASP A 29 -7.51 -4.73 -13.23
C ASP A 29 -7.47 -4.64 -14.76
N ALA A 30 -6.94 -5.67 -15.40
CA ALA A 30 -7.09 -5.87 -16.84
C ALA A 30 -8.57 -6.24 -17.11
N GLY A 31 -9.42 -5.22 -17.29
CA GLY A 31 -10.79 -5.39 -17.76
C GLY A 31 -10.82 -5.61 -19.27
N GLU A 32 -11.90 -6.21 -19.79
CA GLU A 32 -12.11 -6.34 -21.24
C GLU A 32 -12.08 -4.95 -21.91
N GLU A 33 -11.16 -4.81 -22.86
CA GLU A 33 -10.83 -3.79 -23.88
C GLU A 33 -11.07 -2.28 -23.61
N HIS A 34 -12.02 -1.85 -22.78
CA HIS A 34 -12.31 -0.43 -22.52
C HIS A 34 -12.70 -0.05 -21.08
N ASN A 35 -12.77 -1.00 -20.14
CA ASN A 35 -13.07 -0.69 -18.73
C ASN A 35 -11.84 -0.93 -17.82
N ARG A 36 -10.92 0.04 -17.80
CA ARG A 36 -9.86 0.07 -16.78
C ARG A 36 -10.45 0.49 -15.44
N SER A 37 -10.63 -0.45 -14.53
CA SER A 37 -10.94 -0.17 -13.12
C SER A 37 -9.68 -0.26 -12.27
N GLN A 38 -9.59 0.61 -11.28
CA GLN A 38 -8.60 0.47 -10.21
C GLN A 38 -9.29 -0.19 -9.02
N SER A 39 -8.85 -1.41 -8.69
CA SER A 39 -9.22 -2.06 -7.44
C SER A 39 -8.26 -1.65 -6.32
N TRP A 40 -8.71 -1.85 -5.07
CA TRP A 40 -7.92 -1.56 -3.88
C TRP A 40 -7.80 -2.82 -3.02
N GLU A 41 -6.58 -3.31 -2.87
CA GLU A 41 -6.28 -4.49 -2.07
C GLU A 41 -5.76 -4.07 -0.69
N PRO A 42 -6.38 -4.50 0.42
CA PRO A 42 -5.88 -4.21 1.76
C PRO A 42 -4.64 -5.05 2.08
N PHE A 43 -3.72 -4.48 2.86
CA PHE A 43 -2.55 -5.19 3.38
C PHE A 43 -2.16 -4.71 4.78
N LEU A 44 -1.43 -5.55 5.51
CA LEU A 44 -0.84 -5.21 6.81
C LEU A 44 0.55 -4.60 6.61
N LYS A 45 0.73 -3.37 7.10
CA LYS A 45 2.02 -2.69 7.06
C LYS A 45 3.01 -3.32 8.05
N LYS A 46 4.29 -3.30 7.69
CA LYS A 46 5.40 -3.68 8.56
C LYS A 46 5.79 -2.59 9.55
N SER A 47 5.49 -1.33 9.24
CA SER A 47 5.71 -0.16 10.10
C SER A 47 4.46 0.70 10.18
N PRO A 48 4.12 1.25 11.37
CA PRO A 48 2.95 2.11 11.52
C PRO A 48 3.13 3.41 10.74
N SER A 49 2.09 3.85 10.04
CA SER A 49 2.10 5.13 9.33
C SER A 49 0.69 5.71 9.17
N LEU A 50 0.58 7.02 9.02
CA LEU A 50 -0.68 7.70 8.68
C LEU A 50 -1.08 7.53 7.21
N GLN A 51 -0.15 7.11 6.35
CA GLN A 51 -0.42 6.89 4.93
C GLN A 51 -1.24 5.62 4.74
N MET A 52 -2.47 5.76 4.27
CA MET A 52 -3.39 4.64 4.06
C MET A 52 -3.30 4.07 2.64
N ARG A 53 -3.05 4.92 1.63
CA ARG A 53 -3.06 4.53 0.22
C ARG A 53 -1.66 4.48 -0.36
N TYR A 54 -1.40 3.42 -1.11
CA TYR A 54 -0.13 3.16 -1.77
C TYR A 54 -0.42 2.79 -3.23
N TYR A 55 0.45 3.25 -4.13
CA TYR A 55 0.36 2.92 -5.55
C TYR A 55 1.63 2.17 -5.94
N ASN A 56 1.47 1.08 -6.66
CA ASN A 56 2.59 0.41 -7.30
C ASN A 56 2.77 0.99 -8.72
N PRO A 57 3.78 1.86 -8.97
CA PRO A 57 4.01 2.42 -10.31
C PRO A 57 4.52 1.40 -11.34
N LEU A 58 4.90 0.20 -10.91
CA LEU A 58 5.21 -0.92 -11.82
C LEU A 58 3.94 -1.65 -12.26
N ASP A 59 2.86 -1.57 -11.48
CA ASP A 59 1.57 -2.11 -11.88
C ASP A 59 0.90 -1.11 -12.83
N CYS A 60 0.63 -1.55 -14.05
CA CYS A 60 -0.01 -0.75 -15.08
C CYS A 60 -1.02 -1.53 -15.91
N GLY A 61 -1.44 -2.72 -15.45
CA GLY A 61 -2.32 -3.62 -16.20
C GLY A 61 -1.61 -4.15 -17.45
N ASP A 62 -1.98 -3.63 -18.62
CA ASP A 62 -1.55 -4.11 -19.94
C ASP A 62 -0.42 -3.26 -20.58
N CYS A 63 0.30 -2.46 -19.80
CA CYS A 63 1.43 -1.69 -20.34
C CYS A 63 2.71 -2.53 -20.41
N GLU A 64 3.66 -2.11 -21.25
CA GLU A 64 5.00 -2.71 -21.25
C GLU A 64 5.57 -2.73 -19.84
N GLU A 65 6.11 -3.89 -19.46
CA GLU A 65 6.66 -4.12 -18.12
C GLU A 65 7.66 -3.01 -17.76
N LYS A 66 7.30 -2.20 -16.77
CA LYS A 66 8.20 -1.18 -16.26
C LYS A 66 9.16 -1.83 -15.29
N THR A 67 10.42 -1.41 -15.36
CA THR A 67 11.41 -1.77 -14.34
C THR A 67 11.61 -0.58 -13.42
N VAL A 68 12.13 -0.82 -12.21
CA VAL A 68 12.49 0.26 -11.28
C VAL A 68 13.39 1.31 -11.95
N ALA A 69 14.28 0.88 -12.84
CA ALA A 69 15.23 1.75 -13.53
C ALA A 69 14.58 2.70 -14.54
N THR A 70 13.40 2.37 -15.07
CA THR A 70 12.68 3.23 -16.04
C THR A 70 11.72 4.21 -15.38
N LEU A 71 11.53 4.11 -14.05
CA LEU A 71 10.72 5.05 -13.30
C LEU A 71 11.46 6.37 -13.09
N ASP A 72 10.73 7.48 -13.19
CA ASP A 72 11.22 8.78 -12.74
C ASP A 72 11.40 8.81 -11.21
N PRO A 73 12.18 9.76 -10.65
CA PRO A 73 12.49 9.78 -9.21
C PRO A 73 11.25 9.86 -8.30
N VAL A 74 10.17 10.50 -8.74
CA VAL A 74 8.93 10.59 -7.95
C VAL A 74 8.28 9.22 -7.86
N ARG A 75 8.20 8.50 -8.99
CA ARG A 75 7.67 7.13 -9.02
C ARG A 75 8.57 6.15 -8.28
N GLN A 76 9.89 6.27 -8.38
CA GLN A 76 10.81 5.43 -7.59
C GLN A 76 10.58 5.60 -6.09
N LYS A 77 10.35 6.84 -5.63
CA LYS A 77 10.00 7.12 -4.24
C LYS A 77 8.68 6.46 -3.84
N GLN A 78 7.63 6.61 -4.64
CA GLN A 78 6.33 5.97 -4.40
C GLN A 78 6.44 4.44 -4.34
N PHE A 79 7.25 3.86 -5.22
CA PHE A 79 7.57 2.44 -5.19
C PHE A 79 8.27 2.03 -3.89
N GLY A 80 9.24 2.81 -3.43
CA GLY A 80 9.90 2.61 -2.15
C GLY A 80 8.96 2.67 -0.94
N GLU A 81 7.99 3.59 -0.96
CA GLU A 81 6.98 3.71 0.11
C GLU A 81 6.15 2.43 0.25
N ILE A 82 5.67 1.86 -0.86
CA ILE A 82 4.90 0.61 -0.82
C ILE A 82 5.77 -0.60 -0.48
N CYS A 83 7.02 -0.63 -0.93
CA CYS A 83 7.99 -1.66 -0.58
C CYS A 83 8.30 -1.71 0.92
N GLY A 84 8.58 -0.54 1.50
CA GLY A 84 8.79 -0.40 2.93
C GLY A 84 7.54 -0.73 3.73
N ALA A 85 6.38 -0.22 3.32
CA ALA A 85 5.13 -0.44 4.04
C ALA A 85 4.67 -1.90 3.97
N ARG A 86 4.55 -2.52 2.79
CA ARG A 86 3.98 -3.87 2.61
C ARG A 86 4.97 -4.98 2.99
N TYR A 87 6.26 -4.80 2.68
CA TYR A 87 7.26 -5.87 2.81
C TYR A 87 8.40 -5.56 3.78
N GLY A 88 8.58 -4.30 4.22
CA GLY A 88 9.71 -3.91 5.07
C GLY A 88 11.04 -3.93 4.31
N ILE A 89 11.02 -3.78 2.99
CA ILE A 89 12.19 -3.86 2.12
C ILE A 89 12.52 -2.46 1.61
N THR A 90 13.77 -2.02 1.76
CA THR A 90 14.28 -0.74 1.24
C THR A 90 14.99 -0.87 -0.10
N ASP A 91 15.48 -2.07 -0.44
CA ASP A 91 16.05 -2.36 -1.75
C ASP A 91 14.93 -2.52 -2.79
N LEU A 92 14.83 -1.54 -3.68
CA LEU A 92 13.77 -1.50 -4.69
C LEU A 92 13.85 -2.68 -5.67
N ARG A 93 15.05 -3.14 -6.03
CA ARG A 93 15.22 -4.26 -6.96
C ARG A 93 14.77 -5.56 -6.31
N ALA A 94 15.13 -5.78 -5.05
CA ALA A 94 14.68 -6.93 -4.28
C ALA A 94 13.15 -6.92 -4.06
N CYS A 95 12.57 -5.74 -3.85
CA CYS A 95 11.14 -5.57 -3.69
C CYS A 95 10.36 -5.84 -5.00
N ALA A 96 10.88 -5.44 -6.17
CA ALA A 96 10.25 -5.73 -7.45
C ALA A 96 9.98 -7.23 -7.65
N LEU A 97 10.89 -8.10 -7.20
CA LEU A 97 10.73 -9.56 -7.24
C LEU A 97 9.62 -10.10 -6.30
N ARG A 98 9.08 -9.26 -5.40
CA ARG A 98 8.03 -9.62 -4.41
C ARG A 98 6.66 -9.08 -4.77
N LEU A 99 6.59 -7.98 -5.52
CA LEU A 99 5.34 -7.34 -5.95
C LEU A 99 4.76 -7.96 -7.24
N ASP A 100 5.60 -8.63 -8.02
CA ASP A 100 5.26 -9.28 -9.30
C ASP A 100 4.70 -10.72 -9.14
N ARG A 101 4.27 -11.10 -7.93
CA ARG A 101 3.75 -12.44 -7.61
C ARG A 101 2.45 -12.34 -6.85
#